data_AF-A0A2K3M8K5-F1
#
_entry.id   AF-A0A2K3M8K5-F1
#
_cell.length_a   1.000
_cell.length_b   1.000
_cell.length_c   1.000
_cell.angle_alpha   90.00
_cell.angle_beta   90.00
_cell.angle_gamma   90.00
#
_symmetry.space_group_name_H-M   'P 1'
#
loop_
_entity.id
_entity.type
_entity.pdbx_description
1 polymer ?
#
loop_
_entity_poly.entity_id
_entity_poly.type
_entity_poly.pdbx_seq_one_letter_code
_entity_poly.pdbx_strand_id
1 'polypeptide(L)'
;MSQINFSDIVMGNNNVHAMPQINIPDVVMENVNNPLDIPTIPGVPYNNILQCCKPFEKKLMMSDLKVDQNRLLMNKSHVEHYFVPLLREGEENIEDGINVVAYDMQGRTFNMKFKFWSKKVYVLTGTGWRNFFEEHSLQANRDHVKVWMFRHSQTNNICFALGIRRE
;
A
#
# COMPACT_ATOMS: atom_id res chain seq x y z
N MET A 1 -48.97 -37.77 -35.42
CA MET A 1 -47.60 -37.21 -35.49
C MET A 1 -47.59 -36.14 -36.57
N SER A 2 -47.78 -34.88 -36.15
CA SER A 2 -47.82 -33.64 -36.93
C SER A 2 -46.40 -33.21 -37.33
N GLN A 3 -46.07 -33.06 -38.63
CA GLN A 3 -46.10 -31.79 -39.41
C GLN A 3 -44.97 -30.82 -39.00
N ILE A 4 -44.21 -30.10 -39.84
CA ILE A 4 -44.16 -29.74 -41.27
C ILE A 4 -42.73 -29.20 -41.54
N ASN A 5 -42.23 -29.29 -42.77
CA ASN A 5 -41.08 -28.52 -43.28
C ASN A 5 -41.48 -27.06 -43.57
N PHE A 6 -40.75 -26.10 -43.00
CA PHE A 6 -40.84 -24.69 -43.39
C PHE A 6 -39.49 -24.18 -43.89
N SER A 7 -39.43 -24.00 -45.21
CA SER A 7 -38.69 -22.91 -45.85
C SER A 7 -39.42 -21.60 -45.56
N ASP A 8 -38.75 -20.57 -45.03
CA ASP A 8 -39.23 -19.19 -44.97
C ASP A 8 -38.03 -18.24 -44.71
N ILE A 9 -37.73 -17.27 -45.58
CA ILE A 9 -38.23 -15.88 -45.66
C ILE A 9 -37.13 -14.89 -45.20
N VAL A 10 -37.02 -13.83 -46.00
CA VAL A 10 -36.01 -12.77 -45.98
C VAL A 10 -36.57 -11.50 -45.30
N MET A 11 -35.65 -10.71 -44.71
CA MET A 11 -35.72 -9.29 -44.32
C MET A 11 -36.13 -8.90 -42.89
N GLY A 12 -35.23 -8.14 -42.25
CA GLY A 12 -35.50 -7.33 -41.07
C GLY A 12 -34.24 -6.65 -40.52
N ASN A 13 -33.82 -5.54 -41.13
CA ASN A 13 -32.74 -4.67 -40.62
C ASN A 13 -33.13 -4.08 -39.26
N ASN A 14 -32.27 -4.26 -38.24
CA ASN A 14 -32.30 -3.44 -37.03
C ASN A 14 -30.93 -2.81 -36.80
N ASN A 15 -30.86 -1.49 -37.04
CA ASN A 15 -29.78 -0.61 -36.64
C ASN A 15 -29.51 -0.75 -35.14
N VAL A 16 -28.37 -1.35 -34.78
CA VAL A 16 -27.72 -1.07 -33.50
C VAL A 16 -26.63 -0.04 -33.76
N HIS A 17 -26.88 1.16 -33.25
CA HIS A 17 -25.90 2.24 -33.17
C HIS A 17 -24.64 1.67 -32.49
N ALA A 18 -23.56 1.47 -33.25
CA ALA A 18 -22.29 1.06 -32.69
C ALA A 18 -21.80 2.16 -31.74
N MET A 19 -21.76 1.88 -30.45
CA MET A 19 -20.96 2.66 -29.52
C MET A 19 -19.50 2.52 -29.94
N PRO A 20 -18.68 3.59 -29.89
CA PRO A 20 -17.26 3.43 -30.10
C PRO A 20 -16.72 2.54 -28.98
N GLN A 21 -16.27 1.35 -29.35
CA GLN A 21 -15.41 0.53 -28.51
C GLN A 21 -14.12 1.33 -28.30
N ILE A 22 -13.96 1.92 -27.12
CA ILE A 22 -12.70 2.50 -26.71
C ILE A 22 -11.76 1.32 -26.54
N ASN A 23 -10.86 1.12 -27.52
CA ASN A 23 -9.72 0.24 -27.39
C ASN A 23 -8.87 0.77 -26.22
N ILE A 24 -9.10 0.22 -25.03
CA ILE A 24 -8.16 0.33 -23.93
C ILE A 24 -6.98 -0.55 -24.36
N PRO A 25 -5.78 0.01 -24.63
CA PRO A 25 -4.63 -0.83 -24.89
C PRO A 25 -4.43 -1.71 -23.67
N ASP A 26 -4.19 -3.01 -23.89
CA ASP A 26 -3.85 -3.99 -22.87
C ASP A 26 -2.94 -3.36 -21.82
N VAL A 27 -3.52 -2.97 -20.69
CA VAL A 27 -2.74 -2.59 -19.52
C VAL A 27 -2.11 -3.90 -19.10
N VAL A 28 -0.85 -4.07 -19.47
CA VAL A 28 0.02 -5.08 -18.92
C VAL A 28 -0.08 -4.91 -17.41
N MET A 29 -0.88 -5.75 -16.75
CA MET A 29 -0.72 -5.97 -15.33
C MET A 29 0.67 -6.57 -15.22
N GLU A 30 1.65 -5.74 -14.88
CA GLU A 30 2.96 -6.23 -14.47
C GLU A 30 2.69 -7.27 -13.40
N ASN A 31 2.97 -8.53 -13.75
CA ASN A 31 2.89 -9.67 -12.86
C ASN A 31 3.78 -9.36 -11.65
N VAL A 32 3.19 -8.93 -10.54
CA VAL A 32 3.87 -8.77 -9.24
C VAL A 32 4.09 -10.15 -8.63
N ASN A 33 4.77 -11.03 -9.37
CA ASN A 33 5.15 -12.39 -8.97
C ASN A 33 6.50 -12.77 -9.59
N ASN A 34 7.43 -11.80 -9.75
CA ASN A 34 8.82 -12.13 -10.02
C ASN A 34 9.53 -12.28 -8.67
N PRO A 35 9.91 -13.49 -8.23
CA PRO A 35 10.78 -13.63 -7.07
C PRO A 35 12.19 -13.14 -7.47
N LEU A 36 12.83 -12.40 -6.57
CA LEU A 36 14.24 -11.94 -6.60
C LEU A 36 14.46 -10.49 -7.06
N ASP A 37 13.97 -9.55 -6.25
CA ASP A 37 14.83 -8.50 -5.69
C ASP A 37 14.18 -7.99 -4.39
N ILE A 38 14.02 -8.91 -3.42
CA ILE A 38 13.59 -8.51 -2.08
C ILE A 38 14.69 -7.59 -1.53
N PRO A 39 14.39 -6.31 -1.29
CA PRO A 39 15.43 -5.37 -0.89
C PRO A 39 16.03 -5.80 0.43
N THR A 40 17.36 -5.71 0.54
CA THR A 40 17.98 -5.73 1.86
C THR A 40 17.68 -4.39 2.52
N ILE A 41 16.81 -4.40 3.53
CA ILE A 41 16.50 -3.20 4.31
C ILE A 41 17.40 -3.20 5.56
N PRO A 42 18.30 -2.22 5.72
CA PRO A 42 19.08 -2.08 6.95
C PRO A 42 18.17 -2.07 8.18
N GLY A 43 18.60 -2.74 9.24
CA GLY A 43 17.85 -2.83 10.48
C GLY A 43 16.79 -3.93 10.54
N VAL A 44 16.37 -4.53 9.42
CA VAL A 44 15.50 -5.72 9.46
C VAL A 44 16.38 -6.96 9.70
N PRO A 45 16.31 -7.62 10.88
CA PRO A 45 17.22 -8.71 11.20
C PRO A 45 17.09 -9.87 10.21
N TYR A 46 18.23 -10.45 9.82
CA TYR A 46 18.31 -11.60 8.90
C TYR A 46 17.56 -11.41 7.57
N ASN A 47 17.27 -10.16 7.18
CA ASN A 47 16.42 -9.84 6.06
C ASN A 47 15.10 -10.64 6.07
N ASN A 48 14.44 -10.70 7.23
CA ASN A 48 13.18 -11.43 7.44
C ASN A 48 11.98 -10.82 6.68
N ILE A 49 12.09 -10.79 5.36
CA ILE A 49 11.17 -10.17 4.41
C ILE A 49 10.72 -11.24 3.43
N LEU A 50 9.42 -11.54 3.42
CA LEU A 50 8.81 -12.47 2.47
C LEU A 50 8.36 -11.76 1.18
N GLN A 51 7.75 -10.60 1.34
CA GLN A 51 7.27 -9.73 0.26
C GLN A 51 7.49 -8.28 0.68
N CYS A 52 7.91 -7.42 -0.24
CA CYS A 52 8.11 -6.00 0.04
C CYS A 52 7.49 -5.15 -1.06
N CYS A 53 6.75 -4.12 -0.66
CA CYS A 53 6.21 -3.14 -1.58
C CYS A 53 7.31 -2.19 -2.09
N LYS A 54 7.03 -1.50 -3.20
CA LYS A 54 7.79 -0.32 -3.60
C LYS A 54 7.73 0.74 -2.48
N PRO A 55 8.85 1.24 -1.95
CA PRO A 55 8.84 2.28 -0.94
C PRO A 55 8.44 3.63 -1.54
N PHE A 56 8.01 4.54 -0.68
CA PHE A 56 7.91 5.96 -1.01
C PHE A 56 8.74 6.79 -0.04
N GLU A 57 9.04 8.02 -0.44
CA GLU A 57 9.67 9.00 0.42
C GLU A 57 8.72 10.18 0.64
N LYS A 58 8.70 10.70 1.87
CA LYS A 58 7.91 11.85 2.25
C LYS A 58 8.76 12.86 3.01
N LYS A 59 8.72 14.12 2.59
CA LYS A 59 9.18 15.26 3.39
C LYS A 59 8.25 15.45 4.59
N LEU A 60 8.82 15.51 5.79
CA LEU A 60 8.03 15.65 7.01
C LEU A 60 7.47 17.06 7.13
N MET A 61 6.18 17.16 7.44
CA MET A 61 5.52 18.42 7.75
C MET A 61 5.34 18.55 9.25
N MET A 62 5.03 19.76 9.74
CA MET A 62 4.83 19.99 11.18
C MET A 62 3.68 19.16 11.76
N SER A 63 2.66 18.86 10.95
CA SER A 63 1.57 17.96 11.33
C SER A 63 2.03 16.52 11.60
N ASP A 64 3.10 16.07 10.93
CA ASP A 64 3.62 14.73 11.14
C ASP A 64 4.40 14.63 12.46
N LEU A 65 4.96 15.75 12.95
CA LEU A 65 5.79 15.78 14.16
C LEU A 65 5.06 16.32 15.40
N LYS A 66 3.73 16.48 15.31
CA LYS A 66 2.93 17.06 16.39
C LYS A 66 2.60 16.00 17.44
N VAL A 67 3.07 16.20 18.67
CA VAL A 67 2.96 15.26 19.81
C VAL A 67 1.51 14.96 20.23
N ASP A 68 0.57 15.88 19.97
CA ASP A 68 -0.86 15.65 20.22
C ASP A 68 -1.53 14.81 19.12
N GLN A 69 -0.93 14.74 17.92
CA GLN A 69 -1.47 13.98 16.79
C GLN A 69 -0.84 12.59 16.64
N ASN A 70 0.44 12.44 16.98
CA ASN A 70 1.19 11.17 16.95
C ASN A 70 0.95 10.35 15.68
N ARG A 71 0.99 11.00 14.51
CA ARG A 71 0.71 10.36 13.22
C ARG A 71 1.63 10.84 12.11
N LEU A 72 2.05 9.91 11.27
CA LEU A 72 2.61 10.19 9.96
C LEU A 72 1.51 10.04 8.91
N LEU A 73 1.18 11.09 8.17
CA LEU A 73 0.27 10.97 7.03
C LEU A 73 1.01 10.35 5.85
N MET A 74 0.40 9.39 5.15
CA MET A 74 1.02 8.72 4.01
C MET A 74 0.44 9.18 2.67
N ASN A 75 1.22 9.02 1.60
CA ASN A 75 0.77 9.34 0.25
C ASN A 75 -0.38 8.37 -0.13
N LYS A 76 -1.60 8.91 -0.27
CA LYS A 76 -2.81 8.10 -0.51
C LYS A 76 -2.69 7.22 -1.76
N SER A 77 -2.31 7.82 -2.89
CA SER A 77 -2.20 7.09 -4.17
C SER A 77 -1.15 5.98 -4.10
N HIS A 78 -0.01 6.23 -3.45
CA HIS A 78 1.01 5.20 -3.26
C HIS A 78 0.52 4.05 -2.38
N VAL A 79 -0.16 4.38 -1.27
CA VAL A 79 -0.69 3.36 -0.36
C VAL A 79 -1.73 2.49 -1.07
N GLU A 80 -2.67 3.10 -1.80
CA GLU A 80 -3.70 2.38 -2.55
C GLU A 80 -3.11 1.49 -3.64
N HIS A 81 -2.06 1.94 -4.33
CA HIS A 81 -1.48 1.20 -5.44
C HIS A 81 -0.49 0.10 -5.01
N TYR A 82 0.30 0.32 -3.96
CA TYR A 82 1.38 -0.61 -3.58
C TYR A 82 1.16 -1.30 -2.23
N PHE A 83 0.56 -0.63 -1.25
CA PHE A 83 0.47 -1.18 0.11
C PHE A 83 -0.83 -1.97 0.31
N VAL A 84 -1.98 -1.40 -0.03
CA VAL A 84 -3.27 -2.08 0.11
C VAL A 84 -3.29 -3.46 -0.57
N PRO A 85 -2.72 -3.66 -1.77
CA PRO A 85 -2.68 -4.99 -2.39
C PRO A 85 -1.86 -6.03 -1.64
N LEU A 86 -0.95 -5.62 -0.74
CA LEU A 86 -0.21 -6.56 0.10
C LEU A 86 -1.08 -7.09 1.25
N LEU A 87 -2.18 -6.43 1.60
CA LEU A 87 -3.04 -6.82 2.72
C LEU A 87 -3.85 -8.08 2.40
N ARG A 88 -4.13 -8.87 3.42
CA ARG A 88 -5.03 -10.04 3.34
C ARG A 88 -6.47 -9.62 3.56
N GLU A 89 -7.26 -9.81 2.52
CA GLU A 89 -8.71 -9.62 2.58
C GLU A 89 -9.31 -10.48 3.70
N GLY A 90 -10.18 -9.88 4.51
CA GLY A 90 -10.85 -10.55 5.65
C GLY A 90 -10.02 -10.67 6.93
N GLU A 91 -8.69 -10.56 6.88
CA GLU A 91 -7.81 -10.61 8.06
C GLU A 91 -7.30 -9.22 8.47
N GLU A 92 -6.90 -8.41 7.50
CA GLU A 92 -6.16 -7.16 7.71
C GLU A 92 -7.04 -5.95 7.34
N ASN A 93 -7.80 -5.43 8.30
CA ASN A 93 -8.71 -4.31 8.09
C ASN A 93 -8.09 -2.95 8.47
N ILE A 94 -7.78 -2.14 7.47
CA ILE A 94 -7.26 -0.77 7.62
C ILE A 94 -8.27 0.22 8.24
N GLU A 95 -9.57 -0.01 8.15
CA GLU A 95 -10.58 0.87 8.76
C GLU A 95 -10.59 0.72 10.28
N ASP A 96 -10.45 -0.52 10.76
CA ASP A 96 -10.27 -0.82 12.19
C ASP A 96 -8.86 -0.42 12.65
N GLY A 97 -7.89 -0.66 11.77
CA GLY A 97 -6.49 -0.35 11.91
C GLY A 97 -5.69 -1.57 12.37
N ILE A 98 -4.55 -1.77 11.72
CA ILE A 98 -3.69 -2.95 11.86
C ILE A 98 -2.54 -2.59 12.78
N ASN A 99 -2.31 -3.38 13.84
CA ASN A 99 -1.14 -3.21 14.68
C ASN A 99 0.09 -3.71 13.91
N VAL A 100 1.13 -2.88 13.82
CA VAL A 100 2.33 -3.16 13.03
C VAL A 100 3.59 -2.84 13.81
N VAL A 101 4.67 -3.54 13.49
CA VAL A 101 6.01 -3.21 13.97
C VAL A 101 6.74 -2.45 12.87
N ALA A 102 7.24 -1.27 13.21
CA ALA A 102 8.13 -0.50 12.35
C ALA A 102 9.58 -0.63 12.83
N TYR A 103 10.50 -0.92 11.91
CA TYR A 103 11.94 -0.98 12.16
C TYR A 103 12.60 0.32 11.70
N ASP A 104 13.52 0.88 12.47
CA ASP A 104 14.46 1.85 11.93
C ASP A 104 15.66 1.15 11.27
N MET A 105 16.54 1.94 10.65
CA MET A 105 17.72 1.40 9.95
C MET A 105 18.78 0.80 10.88
N GLN A 106 18.65 0.98 12.20
CA GLN A 106 19.49 0.35 13.23
C GLN A 106 18.85 -0.92 13.80
N GLY A 107 17.62 -1.23 13.40
CA GLY A 107 16.85 -2.39 13.85
C GLY A 107 16.11 -2.19 15.16
N ARG A 108 15.99 -0.95 15.65
CA ARG A 108 15.07 -0.64 16.76
C ARG A 108 13.64 -0.72 16.27
N THR A 109 12.76 -1.19 17.14
CA THR A 109 11.36 -1.45 16.81
C THR A 109 10.44 -0.44 17.49
N PHE A 110 9.41 -0.05 16.75
CA PHE A 110 8.41 0.92 17.16
C PHE A 110 7.03 0.34 16.86
N ASN A 111 6.24 0.07 17.90
CA ASN A 111 4.89 -0.44 17.74
C ASN A 111 3.95 0.69 17.31
N MET A 112 3.33 0.55 16.15
CA MET A 112 2.44 1.53 15.55
C MET A 112 1.13 0.88 15.12
N LYS A 113 0.19 1.69 14.66
CA LYS A 113 -1.02 1.24 13.97
C LYS A 113 -1.07 1.82 12.56
N PHE A 114 -1.21 0.96 11.56
CA PHE A 114 -1.50 1.35 10.19
C PHE A 114 -3.02 1.44 10.00
N LYS A 115 -3.54 2.61 9.61
CA LYS A 115 -4.99 2.85 9.57
C LYS A 115 -5.38 3.77 8.42
N PHE A 116 -6.54 3.52 7.82
CA PHE A 116 -7.25 4.48 7.00
C PHE A 116 -8.14 5.33 7.91
N TRP A 117 -7.71 6.55 8.20
CA TRP A 117 -8.36 7.42 9.18
C TRP A 117 -9.42 8.30 8.49
N SER A 118 -10.63 8.28 9.07
CA SER A 118 -11.76 9.14 8.72
C SER A 118 -12.13 9.01 7.24
N LYS A 119 -11.91 7.80 6.68
CA LYS A 119 -12.14 7.48 5.27
C LYS A 119 -11.46 8.44 4.29
N LYS A 120 -10.37 9.11 4.73
CA LYS A 120 -9.74 10.20 3.98
C LYS A 120 -8.25 9.99 3.77
N VAL A 121 -7.53 9.57 4.82
CA VAL A 121 -6.06 9.55 4.79
C VAL A 121 -5.50 8.30 5.47
N TYR A 122 -4.45 7.74 4.90
CA TYR A 122 -3.70 6.64 5.48
C TYR A 122 -2.65 7.16 6.45
N VAL A 123 -2.53 6.53 7.61
CA VAL A 123 -1.59 6.94 8.66
C VAL A 123 -0.84 5.76 9.27
N LEU A 124 0.40 6.02 9.65
CA LEU A 124 1.04 5.31 10.77
C LEU A 124 0.83 6.16 12.01
N THR A 125 0.21 5.59 13.05
CA THR A 125 -0.18 6.33 14.25
C THR A 125 0.16 5.59 15.54
N GLY A 126 0.10 6.31 16.66
CA GLY A 126 0.36 5.80 17.99
C GLY A 126 1.69 6.27 18.57
N THR A 127 1.96 5.89 19.81
CA THR A 127 3.17 6.30 20.53
C THR A 127 4.46 5.84 19.85
N GLY A 128 4.44 4.74 19.10
CA GLY A 128 5.62 4.31 18.34
C GLY A 128 6.10 5.35 17.33
N TRP A 129 5.20 6.04 16.64
CA TRP A 129 5.59 7.12 15.72
C TRP A 129 6.22 8.29 16.46
N ARG A 130 5.64 8.66 17.61
CA ARG A 130 6.20 9.67 18.50
C ARG A 130 7.62 9.33 18.93
N ASN A 131 7.78 8.14 19.48
CA ASN A 131 9.07 7.65 19.95
C ASN A 131 10.08 7.64 18.80
N PHE A 132 9.68 7.23 17.59
CA PHE A 132 10.55 7.28 16.43
C PHE A 132 11.04 8.70 16.12
N PHE A 133 10.15 9.69 16.03
CA PHE A 133 10.59 11.04 15.67
C PHE A 133 11.37 11.74 16.79
N GLU A 134 11.07 11.45 18.06
CA GLU A 134 11.80 11.99 19.21
C GLU A 134 13.21 11.35 19.29
N GLU A 135 13.29 10.03 19.20
CA GLU A 135 14.55 9.25 19.23
C GLU A 135 15.52 9.73 18.14
N HIS A 136 15.01 10.04 16.96
CA HIS A 136 15.80 10.48 15.82
C HIS A 136 15.91 12.00 15.68
N SER A 137 15.31 12.77 16.60
CA SER A 137 15.29 14.24 16.61
C SER A 137 14.87 14.83 15.27
N LEU A 138 13.79 14.31 14.68
CA LEU A 138 13.35 14.69 13.33
C LEU A 138 12.87 16.14 13.28
N GLN A 139 13.14 16.80 12.15
CA GLN A 139 12.81 18.19 11.88
C GLN A 139 11.89 18.31 10.66
N ALA A 140 10.76 19.01 10.81
CA ALA A 140 9.87 19.26 9.69
C ALA A 140 10.50 20.20 8.68
N ASN A 141 10.04 20.09 7.44
CA ASN A 141 10.51 20.84 6.28
C ASN A 141 11.99 20.63 5.95
N ARG A 142 12.65 19.67 6.61
CA ARG A 142 14.05 19.29 6.39
C ARG A 142 14.17 17.80 6.17
N ASP A 143 13.73 17.02 7.14
CA ASP A 143 13.92 15.58 7.12
C ASP A 143 12.88 14.90 6.24
N HIS A 144 13.33 13.83 5.60
CA HIS A 144 12.52 12.92 4.82
C HIS A 144 12.50 11.56 5.47
N VAL A 145 11.34 10.90 5.41
CA VAL A 145 11.20 9.50 5.80
C VAL A 145 10.90 8.68 4.56
N LYS A 146 11.75 7.70 4.31
CA LYS A 146 11.51 6.62 3.36
C LYS A 146 10.78 5.50 4.08
N VAL A 147 9.64 5.08 3.53
CA VAL A 147 8.72 4.14 4.13
C VAL A 147 8.65 2.89 3.26
N TRP A 148 9.00 1.75 3.84
CA TRP A 148 8.77 0.43 3.26
C TRP A 148 7.63 -0.24 4.02
N MET A 149 6.79 -0.98 3.30
CA MET A 149 5.86 -1.94 3.88
C MET A 149 6.22 -3.33 3.37
N PHE A 150 6.22 -4.31 4.26
CA PHE A 150 6.63 -5.66 3.94
C PHE A 150 5.92 -6.70 4.80
N ARG A 151 5.92 -7.95 4.33
CA ARG A 151 5.42 -9.10 5.07
C ARG A 151 6.60 -9.81 5.73
N HIS A 152 6.57 -9.93 7.06
CA HIS A 152 7.65 -10.55 7.81
C HIS A 152 7.69 -12.06 7.55
N SER A 153 8.88 -12.61 7.26
CA SER A 153 8.99 -14.00 6.78
C SER A 153 8.61 -15.08 7.79
N GLN A 154 8.73 -14.80 9.09
CA GLN A 154 8.47 -15.78 10.14
C GLN A 154 7.05 -15.69 10.70
N THR A 155 6.54 -14.47 10.86
CA THR A 155 5.23 -14.21 11.50
C THR A 155 4.13 -13.98 10.48
N ASN A 156 4.50 -13.74 9.23
CA ASN A 156 3.59 -13.35 8.16
C ASN A 156 2.86 -12.02 8.41
N ASN A 157 3.19 -11.28 9.47
CA ASN A 157 2.55 -10.00 9.79
C ASN A 157 3.03 -8.89 8.84
N ILE A 158 2.19 -7.89 8.63
CA ILE A 158 2.62 -6.63 8.04
C ILE A 158 3.55 -5.88 9.00
N CYS A 159 4.70 -5.48 8.45
CA CYS A 159 5.70 -4.67 9.11
C CYS A 159 6.08 -3.48 8.24
N PHE A 160 6.70 -2.48 8.88
CA PHE A 160 7.24 -1.32 8.20
C PHE A 160 8.73 -1.20 8.46
N ALA A 161 9.45 -0.57 7.54
CA ALA A 161 10.76 -0.02 7.84
C ALA A 161 10.77 1.47 7.54
N LEU A 162 11.51 2.24 8.34
CA LEU A 162 11.55 3.69 8.29
C LEU A 162 13.00 4.15 8.22
N GLY A 163 13.38 4.74 7.09
CA GLY A 163 14.69 5.29 6.83
C GLY A 163 14.64 6.81 6.81
N ILE A 164 15.69 7.45 7.32
CA ILE A 164 15.76 8.90 7.42
C ILE A 164 16.78 9.42 6.42
N ARG A 165 16.38 10.42 5.64
CA ARG A 165 17.28 11.22 4.81
C ARG A 165 17.19 12.67 5.26
N ARG A 166 18.34 13.28 5.57
CA ARG A 166 18.43 14.69 5.98
C ARG A 166 18.89 15.52 4.78
N GLU A 167 18.27 16.68 4.60
CA GLU A 167 18.72 17.74 3.69
C GLU A 167 19.59 18.76 4.43
#